data_AF-A0A2V8P0B3-F1
#
_entry.id   AF-A0A2V8P0B3-F1
#
_cell.length_a   1.000
_cell.length_b   1.000
_cell.length_c   1.000
_cell.angle_alpha   90.00
_cell.angle_beta   90.00
_cell.angle_gamma   90.00
#
_symmetry.space_group_name_H-M   'P 1'
#
loop_
_entity.id
_entity.type
_entity.pdbx_description
1 polymer ?
#
loop_
_entity_poly.entity_id
_entity_poly.type
_entity_poly.pdbx_seq_one_letter_code
_entity_poly.pdbx_strand_id
1 'polypeptide(L)' 'MKQIVYLLLPLVVLSMLVVGYAQQLSVPGADNTPKVGEKPPDFELPKGLNPRETLGMKDFVGKKKVLLAFFPAAFTAG' A
#
# COMPACT_ATOMS: atom_id res chain seq x y z
N MET A 1 15.20 -48.46 -5.69
CA MET A 1 14.11 -47.46 -5.54
C MET A 1 14.32 -46.52 -4.35
N LYS A 2 14.60 -47.01 -3.13
CA LYS A 2 14.75 -46.16 -1.93
C LYS A 2 15.88 -45.10 -2.02
N GLN A 3 17.03 -45.43 -2.61
CA GLN A 3 18.14 -44.47 -2.74
C GLN A 3 17.85 -43.30 -3.68
N ILE A 4 17.10 -43.53 -4.76
CA ILE A 4 16.68 -42.47 -5.70
C ILE A 4 15.72 -41.50 -5.00
N VAL A 5 14.83 -42.02 -4.15
CA VAL A 5 13.90 -41.20 -3.36
C VAL A 5 14.64 -40.28 -2.39
N TYR A 6 15.66 -40.79 -1.69
CA TYR A 6 16.46 -39.96 -0.78
C TYR A 6 17.32 -38.92 -1.52
N LEU A 7 17.75 -39.21 -2.74
CA LEU A 7 18.50 -38.27 -3.56
C LEU A 7 17.63 -37.14 -4.14
N LEU A 8 16.35 -37.43 -4.43
CA LEU A 8 15.40 -36.45 -4.96
C LEU A 8 14.71 -35.61 -3.87
N LEU A 9 14.59 -36.13 -2.64
CA LEU A 9 13.97 -35.42 -1.51
C LEU A 9 14.53 -34.01 -1.26
N PRO A 10 15.86 -33.77 -1.17
CA PRO A 10 16.39 -32.43 -0.95
C PRO A 10 16.14 -31.48 -2.12
N LEU A 11 16.08 -31.99 -3.36
CA LEU A 11 15.78 -31.20 -4.54
C LEU A 11 14.33 -30.70 -4.53
N VAL A 12 13.40 -31.55 -4.07
CA VAL A 12 11.99 -31.19 -3.89
C VAL A 12 11.80 -30.17 -2.77
N VAL A 13 12.52 -30.32 -1.65
CA VAL A 13 12.47 -29.33 -0.56
C VAL A 13 13.05 -27.98 -1.02
N LEU A 14 14.14 -28.00 -1.77
CA LEU A 14 14.76 -26.79 -2.30
C LEU A 14 13.85 -26.08 -3.30
N SER A 15 13.15 -26.81 -4.17
CA SER A 15 12.22 -26.20 -5.13
C SER A 15 11.01 -25.56 -4.45
N MET A 16 10.50 -26.15 -3.36
CA MET A 16 9.42 -25.56 -2.56
C MET A 16 9.85 -24.25 -1.88
N LEU A 17 11.10 -24.14 -1.41
CA LEU A 17 11.61 -22.91 -0.82
C LEU A 17 11.72 -21.77 -1.86
N VAL A 18 12.16 -22.06 -3.08
CA VAL A 18 12.28 -21.05 -4.15
C VAL A 18 10.93 -20.46 -4.53
N VAL A 19 9.86 -21.28 -4.60
CA VAL A 19 8.50 -20.82 -4.89
C VAL A 19 7.99 -19.90 -3.77
N GLY A 20 8.23 -20.23 -2.50
CA GLY A 20 7.85 -19.39 -1.36
C GLY A 20 8.51 -18.00 -1.36
N TYR A 21 9.80 -17.92 -1.73
CA TYR A 21 10.50 -16.64 -1.85
C TYR A 21 10.02 -15.79 -3.02
N ALA A 22 9.67 -16.40 -4.16
CA ALA A 22 9.17 -15.67 -5.32
C ALA A 22 7.79 -15.03 -5.06
N GLN A 23 6.95 -15.64 -4.21
CA GLN A 23 5.64 -15.11 -3.84
C GLN A 23 5.70 -14.01 -2.75
N GLN A 24 6.83 -13.85 -2.05
CA GLN A 24 7.03 -12.78 -1.05
C GLN A 24 7.50 -11.46 -1.69
N LEU A 25 7.85 -11.45 -2.98
CA LEU A 25 7.98 -10.21 -3.71
C LEU A 25 6.58 -9.62 -3.86
N SER A 26 6.17 -8.84 -2.87
CA SER A 26 4.95 -8.04 -2.92
C SER A 26 4.99 -7.26 -4.22
N VAL A 27 4.19 -7.68 -5.21
CA VAL A 27 3.93 -6.86 -6.37
C VAL A 27 3.36 -5.57 -5.78
N PRO A 28 3.98 -4.39 -6.02
CA PRO A 28 3.39 -3.14 -5.59
C PRO A 28 1.93 -3.15 -6.07
N GLY A 29 0.99 -2.95 -5.15
CA GLY A 29 -0.43 -2.91 -5.52
C GLY A 29 -0.63 -1.95 -6.69
N ALA A 30 -1.68 -2.16 -7.47
CA ALA A 30 -1.98 -1.32 -8.63
C ALA A 30 -1.79 0.17 -8.28
N ASP A 31 -1.08 0.91 -9.13
CA ASP A 31 -0.87 2.34 -8.93
C ASP A 31 -2.22 3.06 -9.03
N ASN A 32 -2.70 3.53 -7.88
CA ASN A 32 -3.96 4.26 -7.73
C ASN A 32 -3.71 5.77 -7.55
N THR A 33 -2.55 6.27 -7.94
CA THR A 33 -2.24 7.70 -7.85
C THR A 33 -3.18 8.51 -8.76
N PRO A 34 -3.95 9.48 -8.20
CA PRO A 34 -4.86 10.31 -9.01
C PRO A 34 -4.11 11.09 -10.09
N LYS A 35 -4.71 11.18 -11.29
CA LYS A 35 -4.13 11.92 -12.41
C LYS A 35 -4.71 13.34 -12.50
N VAL A 36 -3.96 14.22 -13.15
CA VAL A 36 -4.42 15.60 -13.40
C VAL A 36 -5.69 15.58 -14.24
N GLY A 37 -6.71 16.32 -13.79
CA GLY A 37 -8.02 16.40 -14.46
C GLY A 37 -9.05 15.39 -13.92
N GLU A 38 -8.63 14.39 -13.16
CA GLU A 38 -9.56 13.48 -12.48
C GLU A 38 -10.25 14.19 -11.31
N LYS A 39 -11.46 13.72 -10.99
CA LYS A 39 -12.16 14.17 -9.78
C LYS A 39 -11.31 13.76 -8.57
N PRO A 40 -11.03 14.67 -7.62
CA PRO A 40 -10.29 14.31 -6.43
C PRO A 40 -11.06 13.26 -5.60
N PRO A 41 -10.34 12.39 -4.86
CA PRO A 41 -10.97 11.44 -3.96
C PRO A 41 -11.77 12.18 -2.89
N ASP A 42 -12.92 11.61 -2.53
CA ASP A 42 -13.67 12.08 -1.38
C ASP A 42 -13.02 11.53 -0.11
N PHE A 43 -12.99 12.34 0.94
CA PHE A 43 -12.43 11.96 2.23
C PHE A 43 -13.12 12.74 3.34
N GLU A 44 -13.10 12.17 4.53
CA GLU A 44 -13.50 12.82 5.77
C GLU A 44 -12.51 12.41 6.86
N LEU A 45 -11.81 13.40 7.43
CA LEU A 45 -10.75 13.21 8.41
C LEU A 45 -11.05 13.99 9.69
N PRO A 46 -10.60 13.54 10.86
CA PRO A 46 -10.62 14.34 12.07
C PRO A 46 -9.90 15.68 11.86
N LYS A 47 -10.49 16.75 12.38
CA LYS A 47 -9.90 18.08 12.32
C LYS A 47 -8.84 18.20 13.41
N GLY A 48 -7.61 17.84 13.05
CA GLY A 48 -6.48 17.81 13.96
C GLY A 48 -6.63 16.72 15.02
N LEU A 49 -6.34 17.06 16.28
CA LEU A 49 -6.39 16.12 17.40
C LEU A 49 -7.81 15.89 17.97
N ASN A 50 -8.81 16.61 17.46
CA ASN A 50 -10.19 16.54 17.96
C ASN A 50 -11.03 15.56 17.12
N PRO A 51 -11.36 14.36 17.63
CA PRO A 51 -12.10 13.36 16.85
C PRO A 51 -13.59 13.70 16.64
N ARG A 52 -14.12 14.73 17.31
CA ARG A 52 -15.53 15.14 17.20
C ARG A 52 -15.81 16.07 16.04
N GLU A 53 -14.79 16.75 15.52
CA GLU A 53 -14.91 17.62 14.35
C GLU A 53 -14.26 16.93 13.17
N THR A 54 -14.96 16.88 12.05
CA THR A 54 -14.45 16.31 10.80
C THR A 54 -14.27 17.40 9.75
N LEU A 55 -13.39 17.13 8.80
CA LEU A 55 -13.12 17.95 7.64
C LEU A 55 -12.98 17.05 6.43
N GLY A 56 -13.68 17.39 5.35
CA GLY A 56 -13.63 16.63 4.11
C GLY A 56 -13.51 17.47 2.85
N MET A 57 -13.33 16.78 1.72
CA MET A 57 -13.17 17.45 0.42
C MET A 57 -14.40 18.32 0.07
N LYS A 58 -15.61 17.81 0.37
CA LYS A 58 -16.89 18.51 0.15
C LYS A 58 -16.95 19.92 0.78
N ASP A 59 -16.21 20.15 1.85
CA ASP A 59 -16.27 21.43 2.56
C ASP A 59 -15.59 22.55 1.75
N PHE A 60 -14.71 22.19 0.82
CA PHE A 60 -13.90 23.10 -0.01
C PHE A 60 -14.29 23.14 -1.49
N VAL A 61 -14.90 22.08 -2.03
CA VAL A 61 -15.29 21.98 -3.44
C VAL A 61 -16.13 23.20 -3.84
N GLY A 62 -15.74 23.85 -4.94
CA GLY A 62 -16.43 25.04 -5.48
C GLY A 62 -16.21 26.33 -4.68
N LYS A 63 -15.57 26.27 -3.51
CA LYS A 63 -15.34 27.43 -2.63
C LYS A 63 -13.90 27.92 -2.67
N LYS A 64 -12.93 27.00 -2.66
CA LYS A 64 -11.49 27.33 -2.62
C LYS A 64 -10.67 26.35 -3.45
N LYS A 65 -9.49 26.79 -3.89
CA LYS A 65 -8.44 25.89 -4.37
C LYS A 65 -7.77 25.25 -3.15
N VAL A 66 -7.49 23.95 -3.21
CA VAL A 66 -6.96 23.16 -2.08
C VAL A 66 -5.69 22.46 -2.51
N LEU A 67 -4.65 22.56 -1.68
CA LEU A 67 -3.42 21.78 -1.79
C LEU A 67 -3.49 20.63 -0.79
N LEU A 68 -3.37 19.39 -1.26
CA LEU A 68 -3.24 18.20 -0.42
C LEU A 68 -1.77 17.77 -0.38
N ALA A 69 -1.18 17.69 0.80
CA ALA A 69 0.20 17.27 1.01
C ALA A 69 0.23 16.03 1.91
N PHE A 70 0.61 14.90 1.33
CA PHE A 70 0.79 13.63 2.05
C PHE A 70 2.24 13.54 2.54
N PHE A 71 2.44 12.99 3.73
CA PHE A 71 3.77 12.75 4.29
C PHE A 71 3.78 11.41 5.04
N PRO A 72 4.93 10.74 5.20
CA PRO A 72 4.98 9.37 5.72
C PRO A 72 4.61 9.28 7.21
N ALA A 73 5.22 10.13 8.04
CA ALA A 73 5.02 10.14 9.49
C ALA A 73 5.47 11.46 10.12
N ALA A 74 4.95 11.77 11.30
CA ALA A 74 5.40 12.90 12.08
C ALA A 74 6.78 12.61 12.69
N PHE A 75 7.58 13.66 12.89
CA PHE A 75 8.92 13.58 13.51
C PHE A 75 9.95 12.73 12.75
N THR A 76 9.79 12.55 11.44
CA THR A 76 10.80 11.93 10.58
C THR A 76 11.53 12.98 9.75
N ALA A 77 12.71 12.64 9.23
CA ALA A 77 13.51 13.53 8.39
C ALA A 77 12.91 13.79 6.99
N GLY A 78 11.81 13.11 6.65
CA GLY A 78 11.24 13.07 5.30
C GLY A 78 11.61 11.78 4.60
#